data_AF-I4I5W4-F1
#
_entry.id   AF-I4I5W4-F1
#
_cell.length_a   1.000
_cell.length_b   1.000
_cell.length_c   1.000
_cell.angle_alpha   90.00
_cell.angle_beta   90.00
_cell.angle_gamma   90.00
#
_symmetry.space_group_name_H-M   'P 1'
#
loop_
_entity.id
_entity.type
_entity.pdbx_description
1 polymer ?
#
loop_
_entity_poly.entity_id
_entity_poly.type
_entity_poly.pdbx_seq_one_letter_code
_entity_poly.pdbx_strand_id
1 'polypeptide(L)'
;MDGDGDLDFVVANQWETSYFYRNDSPNIGQSLELELLNPALSPNPSSEKGKMGIPAIGAAVKVSLPDGSQLVAQVDGGNGHSGVRSPVLHFGLGKIDPNTALPVDIQWRNHKGEIKQTQLLLTSGKQTILLEQSV
;
A
#
# COMPACT_ATOMS: atom_id res chain seq x y z
N MET A 1 -3.93 -13.95 -0.58
CA MET A 1 -3.06 -13.89 0.60
C MET A 1 -3.97 -13.59 1.74
N ASP A 2 -4.02 -14.46 2.74
CA ASP A 2 -5.09 -14.55 3.73
C ASP A 2 -5.34 -13.24 4.51
N GLY A 3 -4.37 -12.33 4.44
CA GLY A 3 -4.51 -10.94 4.81
C GLY A 3 -4.20 -10.71 6.28
N ASP A 4 -3.44 -11.61 6.89
CA ASP A 4 -2.96 -11.50 8.27
C ASP A 4 -1.76 -10.53 8.42
N GLY A 5 -1.20 -10.07 7.30
CA GLY A 5 -0.16 -9.05 7.24
C GLY A 5 1.23 -9.60 6.94
N ASP A 6 1.37 -10.92 6.85
CA ASP A 6 2.61 -11.55 6.41
C ASP A 6 2.68 -11.72 4.88
N LEU A 7 3.87 -12.09 4.37
CA LEU A 7 4.07 -12.27 2.94
C LEU A 7 3.87 -13.72 2.52
N ASP A 8 2.72 -13.98 1.92
CA ASP A 8 2.44 -15.18 1.15
C ASP A 8 3.05 -15.13 -0.27
N PHE A 9 3.13 -16.29 -0.93
CA PHE A 9 3.58 -16.38 -2.32
C PHE A 9 2.79 -17.42 -3.15
N VAL A 10 2.49 -17.10 -4.40
CA VAL A 10 1.83 -18.02 -5.35
C VAL A 10 2.66 -18.10 -6.64
N VAL A 11 2.84 -19.31 -7.15
CA VAL A 11 3.39 -19.58 -8.48
C VAL A 11 2.30 -20.20 -9.34
N ALA A 12 1.86 -19.46 -10.35
CA ALA A 12 0.90 -19.94 -11.34
C ALA A 12 1.66 -20.44 -12.58
N ASN A 13 1.98 -21.73 -12.62
CA ASN A 13 2.64 -22.31 -13.78
C ASN A 13 1.62 -22.52 -14.91
N GLN A 14 1.94 -22.01 -16.10
CA GLN A 14 1.03 -22.13 -17.24
C GLN A 14 0.94 -23.60 -17.69
N TRP A 15 -0.28 -24.14 -17.70
CA TRP A 15 -0.61 -25.53 -18.05
C TRP A 15 0.00 -26.60 -17.16
N GLU A 16 0.50 -26.22 -15.99
CA GLU A 16 1.16 -27.10 -15.04
C GLU A 16 0.60 -26.87 -13.63
N THR A 17 1.02 -27.70 -12.68
CA THR A 17 0.62 -27.53 -11.28
C THR A 17 1.06 -26.17 -10.76
N SER A 18 0.10 -25.41 -10.21
CA SER A 18 0.36 -24.16 -9.53
C SER A 18 0.61 -24.41 -8.04
N TYR A 19 1.43 -23.58 -7.41
CA TYR A 19 1.84 -23.74 -6.03
C TYR A 19 1.45 -22.51 -5.21
N PHE A 20 0.99 -22.75 -3.99
CA PHE A 20 0.75 -21.73 -2.99
C PHE A 20 1.65 -22.00 -1.79
N TYR A 21 2.37 -20.96 -1.38
CA TYR A 21 3.25 -20.94 -0.23
C TYR A 21 2.64 -19.96 0.77
N ARG A 22 1.94 -20.49 1.76
CA ARG A 22 1.46 -19.71 2.89
C ARG A 22 2.60 -19.50 3.87
N ASN A 23 2.78 -18.27 4.33
CA ASN A 23 3.69 -18.02 5.43
C ASN A 23 2.93 -18.29 6.74
N ASP A 24 3.48 -19.16 7.59
CA ASP A 24 2.89 -19.58 8.87
C ASP A 24 3.87 -19.29 10.02
N SER A 25 4.71 -18.25 9.85
CA SER A 25 5.72 -17.91 10.84
C SER A 25 5.07 -17.55 12.18
N PRO A 26 5.46 -18.18 13.31
CA PRO A 26 4.84 -17.89 14.60
C PRO A 26 5.23 -16.51 15.17
N ASN A 27 6.25 -15.86 14.60
CA ASN A 27 6.79 -14.59 15.06
C ASN A 27 6.75 -13.55 13.92
N ILE A 28 5.55 -13.24 13.45
CA ILE A 28 5.37 -12.17 12.48
C ILE A 28 5.68 -10.81 13.11
N GLY A 29 6.34 -9.95 12.34
CA GLY A 29 6.49 -8.54 12.69
C GLY A 29 5.20 -7.77 12.43
N GLN A 30 5.22 -6.47 12.73
CA GLN A 30 4.15 -5.56 12.34
C GLN A 30 4.29 -5.18 10.86
N SER A 31 3.17 -4.85 10.22
CA SER A 31 3.14 -4.31 8.87
C SER A 31 2.31 -3.02 8.81
N LEU A 32 2.63 -2.15 7.86
CA LEU A 32 1.77 -1.04 7.45
C LEU A 32 1.38 -1.27 5.99
N GLU A 33 0.09 -1.35 5.73
CA GLU A 33 -0.47 -1.54 4.39
C GLU A 33 -1.27 -0.30 3.99
N LEU A 34 -0.86 0.36 2.91
CA LEU A 34 -1.46 1.62 2.46
C LEU A 34 -2.11 1.47 1.09
N GLU A 35 -3.41 1.71 1.03
CA GLU A 35 -4.14 1.91 -0.22
C GLU A 35 -4.38 3.41 -0.41
N LEU A 36 -3.66 4.02 -1.35
CA LEU A 36 -3.75 5.45 -1.64
C LEU A 36 -4.68 5.68 -2.84
N LEU A 37 -5.71 6.51 -2.65
CA LEU A 37 -6.71 6.79 -3.67
C LEU A 37 -6.74 8.28 -4.02
N ASN A 38 -6.73 8.62 -5.31
CA ASN A 38 -7.23 9.91 -5.77
C ASN A 38 -8.76 9.85 -5.91
N PRO A 39 -9.53 10.92 -5.66
CA PRO A 39 -10.97 10.89 -5.88
C PRO A 39 -11.35 10.53 -7.32
N ALA A 40 -12.45 9.79 -7.47
CA ALA A 40 -12.92 9.46 -8.80
C ALA A 40 -13.64 10.68 -9.40
N LEU A 41 -13.18 11.18 -10.55
CA LEU A 41 -13.91 12.19 -11.34
C LEU A 41 -15.29 11.68 -11.80
N SER A 42 -15.40 10.35 -11.96
CA SER A 42 -16.65 9.64 -12.16
C SER A 42 -16.64 8.39 -11.27
N PRO A 43 -17.30 8.44 -10.09
CA PRO A 43 -17.34 7.31 -9.18
C PRO A 43 -17.96 6.09 -9.87
N ASN A 44 -17.34 4.92 -9.74
CA ASN A 44 -17.94 3.69 -10.22
C ASN A 44 -18.87 3.15 -9.12
N PRO A 45 -20.21 3.21 -9.31
CA PRO A 45 -21.15 2.84 -8.25
C PRO A 45 -21.17 1.33 -7.96
N SER A 46 -20.57 0.50 -8.83
CA SER A 46 -20.56 -0.96 -8.73
C SER A 46 -19.55 -1.53 -7.73
N SER A 47 -18.65 -0.72 -7.15
CA SER A 47 -17.75 -1.16 -6.08
C SER A 47 -17.63 -0.09 -4.98
N GLU A 48 -17.61 -0.50 -3.71
CA GLU A 48 -17.44 0.45 -2.59
C GLU A 48 -16.12 1.23 -2.68
N LYS A 49 -15.04 0.56 -3.13
CA LYS A 49 -13.77 1.22 -3.41
C LYS A 49 -13.83 2.15 -4.61
N GLY A 50 -14.54 1.77 -5.68
CA GLY A 50 -14.76 2.62 -6.86
C GLY A 50 -15.65 3.83 -6.59
N LYS A 51 -16.43 3.81 -5.49
CA LYS A 51 -17.12 5.00 -4.95
C LYS A 51 -16.14 5.95 -4.24
N MET A 52 -15.12 5.44 -3.56
CA MET A 52 -14.14 6.27 -2.84
C MET A 52 -13.14 6.95 -3.76
N GLY A 53 -12.58 6.22 -4.74
CA GLY A 53 -11.56 6.79 -5.62
C GLY A 53 -10.90 5.77 -6.55
N ILE A 54 -9.83 6.20 -7.20
CA ILE A 54 -8.95 5.39 -8.05
C ILE A 54 -7.55 5.33 -7.43
N PRO A 55 -6.79 4.21 -7.60
CA PRO A 55 -5.41 4.15 -7.13
C PRO A 55 -4.58 5.36 -7.56
N ALA A 56 -3.86 5.97 -6.62
CA ALA A 56 -3.00 7.11 -6.86
C ALA A 56 -1.66 6.66 -7.48
N ILE A 57 -1.70 6.17 -8.71
CA ILE A 57 -0.51 5.71 -9.44
C ILE A 57 0.53 6.83 -9.48
N GLY A 58 1.78 6.49 -9.15
CA GLY A 58 2.87 7.44 -9.03
C GLY A 58 3.04 8.06 -7.65
N ALA A 59 2.12 7.84 -6.71
CA ALA A 59 2.29 8.30 -5.33
C ALA A 59 3.47 7.58 -4.69
N ALA A 60 4.39 8.34 -4.09
CA ALA A 60 5.54 7.85 -3.35
C ALA A 60 5.32 8.04 -1.85
N VAL A 61 5.67 7.02 -1.08
CA VAL A 61 5.55 7.00 0.38
C VAL A 61 6.90 6.72 1.00
N LYS A 62 7.23 7.46 2.06
CA LYS A 62 8.38 7.21 2.91
C LYS A 62 7.92 7.07 4.37
N VAL A 63 8.21 5.93 4.97
CA VAL A 63 7.94 5.61 6.38
C VAL A 63 9.24 5.74 7.17
N SER A 64 9.24 6.56 8.22
CA SER A 64 10.40 6.71 9.12
C SER A 64 10.25 5.82 10.35
N LEU A 65 11.21 4.95 10.61
CA LEU A 65 11.19 4.01 11.74
C LEU A 65 11.92 4.59 12.97
N PRO A 66 11.60 4.10 14.18
CA PRO A 66 12.22 4.60 15.43
C PRO A 66 13.75 4.42 15.50
N ASP A 67 14.29 3.45 14.76
CA ASP A 67 15.73 3.21 14.65
C ASP A 67 16.45 4.17 13.69
N GLY A 68 15.71 5.11 13.08
CA GLY A 68 16.21 6.09 12.13
C GLY A 68 16.25 5.59 10.68
N SER A 69 15.94 4.31 10.43
CA SER A 69 15.83 3.78 9.06
C SER A 69 14.56 4.29 8.35
N GLN A 70 14.57 4.21 7.02
CA GLN A 70 13.46 4.67 6.18
C GLN A 70 13.08 3.59 5.18
N LEU A 71 11.78 3.37 5.03
CA LEU A 71 11.22 2.49 4.00
C LEU A 71 10.54 3.36 2.95
N VAL A 72 10.78 3.07 1.67
CA VAL A 72 10.22 3.84 0.55
C VAL A 72 9.55 2.90 -0.43
N ALA A 73 8.34 3.26 -0.88
CA ALA A 73 7.64 2.56 -1.94
C ALA A 73 6.82 3.54 -2.79
N GLN A 74 6.47 3.10 -4.00
CA GLN A 74 5.64 3.87 -4.92
C GLN A 74 4.48 3.02 -5.40
N VAL A 75 3.29 3.63 -5.52
CA VAL A 75 2.12 3.00 -6.12
C VAL A 75 2.40 2.86 -7.62
N ASP A 76 2.62 1.63 -8.06
CA ASP A 76 2.76 1.28 -9.47
C ASP A 76 1.63 0.34 -9.92
N GLY A 77 1.36 0.32 -11.22
CA GLY A 77 0.33 -0.55 -11.82
C GLY A 77 0.88 -1.86 -12.36
N GLY A 78 2.19 -2.10 -12.25
CA GLY A 78 2.92 -3.14 -12.97
C GLY A 78 4.11 -2.60 -13.77
N ASN A 79 5.18 -3.41 -13.86
CA ASN A 79 6.47 -3.01 -14.43
C ASN A 79 6.93 -3.89 -15.63
N GLY A 80 6.01 -4.45 -16.42
CA GLY A 80 6.37 -5.26 -17.60
C GLY A 80 5.18 -5.78 -18.40
N HIS A 81 5.45 -6.46 -19.52
CA HIS A 81 4.42 -7.10 -20.34
C HIS A 81 3.62 -8.10 -19.49
N SER A 82 2.31 -7.87 -19.36
CA SER A 82 1.39 -8.68 -18.54
C SER A 82 1.69 -8.68 -17.03
N GLY A 83 2.64 -7.88 -16.56
CA GLY A 83 2.92 -7.71 -15.14
C GLY A 83 1.88 -6.79 -14.50
N VAL A 84 1.27 -7.23 -13.41
CA VAL A 84 0.35 -6.43 -12.60
C VAL A 84 0.91 -6.36 -11.18
N ARG A 85 0.84 -5.18 -10.57
CA ARG A 85 1.14 -5.01 -9.15
C ARG A 85 -0.11 -4.55 -8.42
N SER A 86 -0.25 -4.99 -7.18
CA SER A 86 -1.25 -4.42 -6.28
C SER A 86 -0.94 -2.92 -6.07
N PRO A 87 -1.95 -2.04 -6.12
CA PRO A 87 -1.78 -0.64 -5.73
C PRO A 87 -1.62 -0.44 -4.21
N VAL A 88 -1.80 -1.50 -3.42
CA VAL A 88 -1.56 -1.48 -1.97
C VAL A 88 -0.05 -1.59 -1.71
N LEU A 89 0.50 -0.60 -1.01
CA LEU A 89 1.89 -0.62 -0.56
C LEU A 89 1.98 -1.39 0.75
N HIS A 90 2.90 -2.35 0.84
CA HIS A 90 3.17 -3.11 2.06
C HIS A 90 4.55 -2.76 2.61
N PHE A 91 4.61 -2.39 3.88
CA PHE A 91 5.83 -2.07 4.61
C PHE A 91 5.97 -3.04 5.79
N GLY A 92 7.02 -3.86 5.79
CA GLY A 92 7.40 -4.65 6.95
C GLY A 92 8.08 -3.76 8.00
N LEU A 93 7.46 -3.60 9.17
CA LEU A 93 7.94 -2.74 10.25
C LEU A 93 8.78 -3.50 11.28
N GLY A 94 8.81 -4.84 11.20
CA GLY A 94 9.53 -5.68 12.15
C GLY A 94 8.89 -5.64 13.55
N LYS A 95 9.71 -5.76 14.59
CA LYS A 95 9.24 -5.82 15.99
C LYS A 95 9.13 -4.41 16.57
N ILE A 96 8.08 -3.70 16.20
CA ILE A 96 7.69 -2.43 16.83
C ILE A 96 6.42 -2.63 17.68
N ASP A 97 6.19 -1.76 18.66
CA ASP A 97 4.89 -1.70 19.34
C ASP A 97 3.81 -1.32 18.32
N PRO A 98 2.69 -2.07 18.22
CA PRO A 98 1.61 -1.79 17.27
C PRO A 98 1.01 -0.38 17.38
N ASN A 99 1.12 0.25 18.55
CA ASN A 99 0.62 1.61 18.80
C ASN A 99 1.66 2.70 18.52
N THR A 100 2.85 2.33 18.03
CA THR A 100 3.88 3.30 17.64
C THR A 100 3.37 4.12 16.46
N ALA A 101 3.23 5.43 16.66
CA ALA A 101 2.89 6.37 15.60
C ALA A 101 4.14 6.67 14.75
N LEU A 102 4.13 6.21 13.49
CA LEU A 102 5.22 6.38 12.54
C LEU A 102 4.97 7.60 11.64
N PRO A 103 5.97 8.49 11.44
CA PRO A 103 5.91 9.52 10.42
C PRO A 103 5.89 8.91 9.01
N VAL A 104 4.85 9.24 8.24
CA VAL A 104 4.64 8.79 6.87
C VAL A 104 4.51 10.00 5.96
N ASP A 105 5.54 10.25 5.16
CA ASP A 105 5.53 11.27 4.12
C ASP A 105 4.93 10.68 2.84
N ILE A 106 3.94 11.36 2.27
CA ILE A 106 3.26 10.94 1.04
C ILE A 106 3.35 12.07 0.03
N GLN A 107 3.85 11.77 -1.17
CA GLN A 107 3.89 12.69 -2.30
C GLN A 107 3.13 12.09 -3.48
N TRP A 108 2.23 12.85 -4.10
CA TRP A 108 1.42 12.36 -5.23
C TRP A 108 1.14 13.46 -6.24
N ARG A 109 0.52 13.08 -7.35
CA ARG A 109 0.01 14.00 -8.36
C ARG A 109 -1.52 14.00 -8.32
N ASN A 110 -2.12 15.19 -8.19
CA ASN A 110 -3.58 15.34 -8.23
C ASN A 110 -4.11 15.34 -9.68
N HIS A 111 -5.43 15.43 -9.85
CA HIS A 111 -6.07 15.45 -11.18
C HIS A 111 -5.70 16.65 -12.05
N LYS A 112 -5.20 17.74 -11.47
CA LYS A 112 -4.69 18.91 -12.20
C LYS A 112 -3.23 18.73 -12.65
N GLY A 113 -2.61 17.61 -12.31
CA GLY A 113 -1.20 17.36 -12.60
C GLY A 113 -0.25 18.03 -11.61
N GLU A 114 -0.73 18.62 -10.51
CA GLU A 114 0.11 19.28 -9.51
C GLU A 114 0.72 18.25 -8.56
N ILE A 115 1.98 18.43 -8.19
CA ILE A 115 2.61 17.64 -7.13
C ILE A 115 2.08 18.16 -5.77
N LYS A 116 1.57 17.25 -4.96
CA LYS A 116 1.12 17.49 -3.58
C LYS A 116 1.94 16.62 -2.64
N GLN A 117 2.01 17.06 -1.38
CA GLN A 117 2.66 16.32 -0.31
C GLN A 117 1.87 16.47 0.99
N THR A 118 1.87 15.43 1.81
CA THR A 118 1.34 15.44 3.18
C THR A 118 2.20 14.58 4.07
N GLN A 119 2.13 14.81 5.37
CA GLN A 119 2.74 13.96 6.37
C GLN A 119 1.65 13.51 7.35
N LEU A 120 1.61 12.21 7.62
CA LEU A 120 0.68 11.60 8.56
C LEU A 120 1.47 10.87 9.66
N LEU A 121 0.81 10.67 10.80
CA LEU A 121 1.28 9.76 11.84
C LEU A 121 0.38 8.52 11.81
N LEU A 122 0.95 7.38 11.42
CA LEU A 122 0.20 6.13 11.24
C LEU A 122 0.77 5.02 12.12
N THR A 123 -0.11 4.19 12.69
CA THR A 123 0.26 2.94 13.37
C THR A 123 0.24 1.77 12.40
N SER A 124 0.74 0.60 12.82
CA SER A 124 0.66 -0.62 12.03
C SER A 124 -0.78 -1.01 11.69
N GLY A 125 -0.97 -1.70 10.57
CA GLY A 125 -2.25 -2.19 10.08
C GLY A 125 -2.57 -1.72 8.65
N LYS A 126 -3.81 -2.00 8.23
CA LYS A 126 -4.33 -1.66 6.90
C LYS A 126 -5.05 -0.31 6.94
N GLN A 127 -4.68 0.59 6.03
CA GLN A 127 -5.26 1.92 5.92
C GLN A 127 -5.58 2.25 4.46
N THR A 128 -6.77 2.79 4.21
CA THR A 128 -7.13 3.38 2.92
C THR A 128 -7.21 4.90 3.09
N ILE A 129 -6.47 5.64 2.27
CA ILE A 129 -6.33 7.10 2.36
C ILE A 129 -6.80 7.73 1.06
N LEU A 130 -7.80 8.62 1.16
CA LEU A 130 -8.27 9.44 0.05
C LEU A 130 -7.46 10.75 -0.04
N LEU A 131 -6.66 10.88 -1.09
CA LEU A 131 -5.70 11.94 -1.34
C LEU A 131 -6.33 13.17 -2.02
N GLU A 132 -7.24 13.86 -1.35
CA GLU A 132 -7.69 15.20 -1.78
C GLU A 132 -8.09 16.14 -0.63
N GLN A 133 -7.73 15.80 0.61
CA GLN A 133 -7.94 16.65 1.78
C GLN A 133 -6.73 16.56 2.71
N SER A 134 -5.68 17.31 2.41
CA SER A 134 -4.65 17.63 3.40
C SER A 134 -4.16 19.04 3.11
N VAL A 135 -4.94 19.97 3.65
CA VAL A 135 -4.76 21.42 3.84
C VAL A 135 -4.59 22.27 2.58
#